data_AF-A0A3N4JFC2-F1
#
_entry.id   AF-A0A3N4JFC2-F1
#
_cell.length_a   1.000
_cell.length_b   1.000
_cell.length_c   1.000
_cell.angle_alpha   90.00
_cell.angle_beta   90.00
_cell.angle_gamma   90.00
#
_symmetry.space_group_name_H-M   'P 1'
#
loop_
_entity.id
_entity.type
_entity.pdbx_description
1 polymer ?
#
loop_
_entity_poly.entity_id
_entity_poly.type
_entity_poly.pdbx_seq_one_letter_code
_entity_poly.pdbx_strand_id
1 'polypeptide(L)'
;MAGNLTPNPKCLKGGTCCACIPLASQPDFKAQKGEIEEAIEAATHLVLFYPPFYCKINFIEYFWGAASNIHVRIVVRTSHHCKD
;
A
#
# COMPACT_ATOMS: atom_id res chain seq x y z
N MET A 1 -19.13 -27.34 -22.53
CA MET A 1 -20.18 -27.75 -21.58
C MET A 1 -20.04 -26.86 -20.34
N ALA A 2 -20.76 -25.75 -20.28
CA ALA A 2 -20.77 -24.88 -19.10
C ALA A 2 -21.88 -25.38 -18.17
N GLY A 3 -21.49 -26.04 -17.07
CA GLY A 3 -22.43 -26.48 -16.05
C GLY A 3 -23.08 -25.28 -15.36
N ASN A 4 -24.39 -25.37 -15.15
CA ASN A 4 -25.21 -24.37 -14.47
C ASN A 4 -24.74 -24.19 -13.02
N LEU A 5 -24.05 -23.07 -12.74
CA LEU A 5 -23.58 -22.71 -11.40
C LEU A 5 -24.65 -21.87 -10.71
N THR A 6 -25.50 -22.51 -9.92
CA THR A 6 -26.30 -21.76 -8.94
C THR A 6 -25.37 -21.27 -7.82
N PRO A 7 -25.42 -19.97 -7.43
CA PRO A 7 -24.59 -19.47 -6.34
C PRO A 7 -24.96 -20.17 -5.03
N ASN A 8 -23.95 -20.69 -4.33
CA ASN A 8 -24.14 -21.36 -3.05
C ASN A 8 -24.59 -20.35 -1.98
N PRO A 9 -25.70 -20.58 -1.26
CA PRO A 9 -26.21 -19.66 -0.23
C PRO A 9 -25.23 -19.43 0.95
N LYS A 10 -24.13 -20.18 1.03
CA LYS A 10 -23.02 -19.96 1.98
C LYS A 10 -22.16 -18.74 1.67
N CYS A 11 -22.25 -18.14 0.47
CA CYS A 11 -21.57 -16.89 0.13
C CYS A 11 -22.18 -15.64 0.82
N LEU A 12 -23.26 -15.82 1.61
CA LEU A 12 -24.01 -14.75 2.27
C LEU A 12 -23.47 -14.34 3.66
N LYS A 13 -22.30 -14.79 4.08
CA LYS A 13 -21.71 -14.38 5.37
C LYS A 13 -20.26 -13.96 5.23
N GLY A 14 -20.05 -12.65 5.04
CA GLY A 14 -18.77 -12.00 5.37
C GLY A 14 -17.68 -12.03 4.28
N GLY A 15 -18.00 -11.58 3.07
CA GLY A 15 -17.08 -10.71 2.33
C GLY A 15 -15.92 -11.33 1.54
N THR A 16 -16.14 -12.36 0.72
CA THR A 16 -15.28 -12.59 -0.46
C THR A 16 -16.14 -13.06 -1.63
N CYS A 17 -16.12 -12.30 -2.72
CA CYS A 17 -17.00 -12.57 -3.85
C CYS A 17 -16.68 -13.94 -4.47
N CYS A 18 -17.71 -14.70 -4.83
CA CYS A 18 -17.59 -16.06 -5.39
C CYS A 18 -16.79 -16.11 -6.70
N ALA A 19 -16.64 -15.00 -7.41
CA ALA A 19 -15.83 -14.90 -8.63
C ALA A 19 -14.35 -14.56 -8.37
N CYS A 20 -14.04 -13.94 -7.24
CA CYS A 20 -12.71 -13.41 -6.93
C CYS A 20 -11.67 -14.53 -6.79
N ILE A 21 -12.03 -15.62 -6.08
CA ILE A 21 -11.15 -16.77 -5.87
C ILE A 21 -10.91 -17.56 -7.17
N PRO A 22 -11.95 -17.91 -7.96
CA PRO A 22 -11.74 -18.54 -9.26
C PRO A 22 -10.91 -17.69 -10.21
N LEU A 23 -11.16 -16.38 -10.30
CA LEU A 23 -10.41 -15.46 -11.17
C LEU A 23 -8.93 -15.38 -10.77
N ALA A 24 -8.63 -15.17 -9.47
CA ALA A 24 -7.24 -15.15 -8.99
C ALA A 24 -6.52 -16.50 -9.16
N SER A 25 -7.28 -17.60 -9.32
CA SER A 25 -6.72 -18.93 -9.53
C SER A 25 -6.41 -19.23 -11.00
N GLN A 26 -6.93 -18.43 -11.93
CA GLN A 26 -6.72 -18.61 -13.36
C GLN A 26 -5.22 -18.45 -13.71
N PRO A 27 -4.70 -19.23 -14.67
CA PRO A 27 -3.27 -19.27 -14.98
C PRO A 27 -2.75 -17.97 -15.58
N ASP A 28 -3.56 -17.25 -16.37
CA ASP A 28 -3.24 -15.93 -16.93
C ASP A 28 -3.06 -14.89 -15.82
N PHE A 29 -3.98 -14.83 -14.85
CA PHE A 29 -3.86 -13.94 -13.69
C PHE A 29 -2.64 -14.24 -12.82
N LYS A 30 -2.24 -15.52 -12.70
CA LYS A 30 -1.00 -15.89 -11.98
C LYS A 30 0.27 -15.59 -12.78
N ALA A 31 0.18 -15.59 -14.10
CA ALA A 31 1.30 -15.30 -14.99
C ALA A 31 1.49 -13.80 -15.25
N GLN A 32 0.44 -13.00 -15.07
CA GLN A 32 0.48 -11.56 -15.25
C GLN A 32 1.30 -10.89 -14.14
N LYS A 33 2.33 -10.15 -14.54
CA LYS A 33 3.07 -9.28 -13.63
C LYS A 33 2.23 -8.07 -13.23
N GLY A 34 2.45 -7.56 -12.01
CA GLY A 34 1.81 -6.32 -11.59
C GLY A 34 2.34 -5.13 -12.36
N GLU A 35 1.49 -4.17 -12.69
CA GLU A 35 1.90 -2.96 -13.45
C GLU A 35 3.09 -2.22 -12.81
N ILE A 36 3.13 -2.19 -11.47
CA ILE A 36 4.23 -1.58 -10.71
C ILE A 36 5.53 -2.37 -10.91
N GLU A 37 5.47 -3.70 -10.93
CA GLU A 37 6.64 -4.54 -11.17
C GLU A 37 7.18 -4.29 -12.58
N GLU A 38 6.30 -4.27 -13.58
CA GLU A 38 6.67 -3.99 -14.97
C GLU A 38 7.29 -2.59 -15.13
N ALA A 39 6.71 -1.57 -14.49
CA ALA A 39 7.21 -0.20 -14.55
C ALA A 39 8.60 -0.04 -13.91
N ILE A 40 8.84 -0.72 -12.77
CA ILE A 40 10.13 -0.71 -12.09
C ILE A 40 11.20 -1.42 -12.93
N GLU A 41 10.88 -2.61 -13.46
CA GLU A 41 11.78 -3.38 -14.31
C GLU A 41 12.13 -2.62 -15.59
N ALA A 42 11.15 -2.03 -16.26
CA ALA A 42 11.34 -1.22 -17.47
C ALA A 42 12.25 -0.01 -17.22
N ALA A 43 12.19 0.55 -16.01
CA ALA A 43 13.01 1.68 -15.61
C ALA A 43 14.36 1.27 -14.95
N THR A 44 14.69 -0.03 -14.90
CA THR A 44 15.95 -0.58 -14.34
C THR A 44 16.22 -0.20 -12.88
N HIS A 45 15.17 0.03 -12.09
CA HIS A 45 15.32 0.41 -10.70
C HIS A 45 15.61 -0.80 -9.80
N LEU A 46 16.39 -0.57 -8.74
CA LEU A 46 16.61 -1.54 -7.67
C LEU A 46 15.53 -1.38 -6.59
N VAL A 47 14.89 -2.48 -6.21
CA VAL A 47 13.86 -2.51 -5.16
C VAL A 47 14.41 -3.17 -3.91
N LEU A 48 14.28 -2.50 -2.77
CA LEU A 48 14.56 -3.08 -1.45
C LEU A 48 13.24 -3.49 -0.79
N PHE A 49 13.10 -4.79 -0.53
CA PHE A 49 11.94 -5.33 0.19
C PHE A 49 12.22 -5.38 1.69
N TYR A 50 11.34 -4.78 2.49
CA TYR A 50 11.42 -4.81 3.94
C TYR A 50 10.44 -5.84 4.53
N PRO A 51 10.76 -6.45 5.68
CA PRO A 51 9.80 -7.26 6.42
C PRO A 51 8.56 -6.44 6.81
N PRO A 52 7.36 -7.05 6.82
CA PRO A 52 6.14 -6.36 7.20
C PRO A 52 6.24 -5.85 8.65
N PHE A 53 5.76 -4.63 8.88
CA PHE A 53 5.69 -3.96 10.18
C PHE A 53 7.03 -3.61 10.85
N TYR A 54 8.14 -3.59 10.10
CA TYR A 54 9.45 -3.18 10.61
C TYR A 54 9.79 -1.72 10.29
N CYS A 55 9.01 -0.82 10.89
CA CYS A 55 9.11 0.64 10.76
C CYS A 55 10.54 1.19 11.02
N LYS A 56 11.26 0.60 11.99
CA LYS A 56 12.64 0.98 12.38
C LYS A 56 13.69 0.81 11.27
N ILE A 57 13.44 -0.05 10.28
CA ILE A 57 14.39 -0.35 9.20
C ILE A 57 14.06 0.48 7.95
N ASN A 58 12.87 1.09 7.90
CA ASN A 58 12.42 1.88 6.77
C ASN A 58 13.05 3.28 6.80
N PHE A 59 14.06 3.52 5.96
CA PHE A 59 14.83 4.77 5.94
C PHE A 59 13.95 6.02 5.77
N ILE A 60 12.84 5.95 5.02
CA ILE A 60 11.95 7.09 4.81
C ILE A 60 11.27 7.56 6.09
N GLU A 61 11.03 6.67 7.06
CA GLU A 61 10.39 7.04 8.32
C GLU A 61 11.29 7.91 9.20
N TYR A 62 12.61 7.73 9.09
CA TYR A 62 13.57 8.62 9.75
C TYR A 62 13.41 10.06 9.26
N PHE A 63 13.30 10.26 7.94
CA PHE A 63 13.08 11.60 7.37
C PHE A 63 11.71 12.15 7.74
N TRP A 64 10.67 11.32 7.73
CA TRP A 64 9.33 11.78 8.11
C TRP A 64 9.27 12.18 9.58
N GLY A 65 9.92 11.45 10.48
CA GLY A 65 10.07 11.81 11.88
C GLY A 65 10.84 13.13 12.05
N ALA A 66 11.95 13.30 11.34
CA ALA A 66 12.73 14.55 11.37
C ALA A 66 11.94 15.75 10.82
N ALA A 67 11.27 15.59 9.68
CA ALA A 67 10.44 16.61 9.05
C ALA A 67 9.21 16.97 9.90
N SER A 68 8.62 15.99 10.58
CA SER A 68 7.51 16.20 11.52
C SER A 68 7.99 16.94 12.78
N ASN A 69 9.16 16.60 13.31
CA ASN A 69 9.78 17.36 14.41
C ASN A 69 10.16 18.78 14.00
N ILE A 70 10.54 19.00 12.73
CA ILE A 70 10.72 20.34 12.14
C ILE A 70 9.37 21.07 12.05
N HIS A 71 8.28 20.40 11.64
CA HIS A 71 6.94 20.99 11.61
C HIS A 71 6.43 21.39 13.01
N VAL A 72 6.67 20.57 14.04
CA VAL A 72 6.36 20.91 15.44
C VAL A 72 7.21 22.09 15.93
N ARG A 73 8.41 22.30 15.38
CA ARG A 73 9.29 23.43 15.71
C ARG A 73 8.94 24.72 14.95
N ILE A 74 8.07 24.67 13.93
CA ILE A 74 7.70 25.81 13.10
C ILE A 74 6.43 26.54 13.61
N VAL A 75 5.72 26.03 14.62
CA VAL A 75 4.49 26.67 15.12
C VAL A 75 4.73 27.42 16.46
N VAL A 76 4.64 28.76 16.34
CA VAL A 76 4.58 29.86 17.35
C VAL A 76 5.86 30.26 18.10
N ARG A 77 6.70 31.06 17.44
CA ARG A 77 7.19 32.30 18.08
C ARG A 77 6.62 33.49 17.31
N THR A 78 5.36 33.82 17.55
CA THR A 78 4.94 35.21 17.34
C THR A 78 5.61 36.03 18.43
N SER A 79 6.69 36.71 18.08
CA SER A 79 7.27 37.75 18.92
C SER A 79 6.18 38.77 19.24
N HIS A 80 5.61 38.72 20.43
CA HIS A 80 4.98 39.91 21.02
C HIS A 80 6.12 40.85 21.40
N HIS A 81 6.60 41.63 20.43
CA HIS A 81 7.37 42.82 20.66
C HIS A 81 6.45 44.01 20.40
N CYS A 82 5.70 44.42 21.42
CA CYS A 82 5.13 45.75 21.48
C CYS A 82 6.14 46.61 22.22
N LYS A 83 6.83 47.47 21.48
CA LYS A 83 7.58 48.59 22.05
C LYS A 83 6.65 49.80 22.11
N ASP A 84 6.78 50.48 23.25
CA ASP A 84 6.28 51.80 23.65
C ASP A 84 4.78 51.93 23.96
#